data_AF-A0A7D5YTH0-F1
#
_entry.id   AF-A0A7D5YTH0-F1
#
_cell.length_a   1.000
_cell.length_b   1.000
_cell.length_c   1.000
_cell.angle_alpha   90.00
_cell.angle_beta   90.00
_cell.angle_gamma   90.00
#
_symmetry.space_group_name_H-M   'P 1'
#
loop_
_entity.id
_entity.type
_entity.pdbx_description
1 polymer ?
#
loop_
_entity_poly.entity_id
_entity_poly.type
_entity_poly.pdbx_seq_one_letter_code
_entity_poly.pdbx_strand_id
1 'polypeptide(L)'
;MKVVSKEEEKAHYNVVVKGGLIGGTASLALGLGGVVFASRRYPAFRSLTVPFRAFLVTSTATFGAIVNAERYSNNFQRQNDPSYGYKDASQRAIQIARENESTYERFMEWGKENRYSIVFVSWLASMAVALALVGRAPMSTSQKLVQARVYAQGLTLAVLVVSAAFEMHDAKKGSGRWETVMVVDPNDPEHKHLIEKKIHKEEYEGQDLWMDMVEAEERRLAAKKAAENRA
;
A
#
# COMPACT_ATOMS: atom_id res chain seq x y z
N MET A 1 -8.72 23.53 -5.41
CA MET A 1 -9.44 22.76 -4.38
C MET A 1 -10.88 22.58 -4.82
N LYS A 2 -11.36 21.34 -4.99
CA LYS A 2 -12.79 21.07 -5.17
C LYS A 2 -13.49 21.41 -3.86
N VAL A 3 -14.51 22.25 -3.89
CA VAL A 3 -15.38 22.49 -2.73
C VAL A 3 -16.30 21.28 -2.62
N VAL A 4 -16.07 20.43 -1.61
CA VAL A 4 -16.87 19.23 -1.38
C VAL A 4 -18.28 19.64 -0.98
N SER A 5 -19.29 19.01 -1.58
CA SER A 5 -20.68 19.29 -1.21
C SER A 5 -20.98 18.78 0.21
N LYS A 6 -21.86 19.45 0.94
CA LYS A 6 -22.23 19.01 2.30
C LYS A 6 -22.86 17.60 2.34
N GLU A 7 -23.43 17.15 1.22
CA GLU A 7 -24.00 15.81 1.10
C GLU A 7 -22.89 14.76 0.94
N GLU A 8 -21.89 15.05 0.11
CA GLU A 8 -20.73 14.18 -0.11
C GLU A 8 -19.87 14.05 1.15
N GLU A 9 -19.70 15.13 1.92
CA GLU A 9 -19.03 15.11 3.23
C GLU A 9 -19.74 14.18 4.23
N LYS A 10 -21.08 14.25 4.30
CA LYS A 10 -21.88 13.36 5.17
C LYS A 10 -21.79 11.90 4.71
N ALA A 11 -21.84 11.67 3.40
CA ALA A 11 -21.70 10.33 2.84
C ALA A 11 -20.32 9.73 3.16
N HIS A 12 -19.25 10.51 2.98
CA HIS A 12 -17.89 10.12 3.36
C HIS A 12 -17.80 9.82 4.85
N TYR A 13 -18.30 10.71 5.71
CA TYR A 13 -18.29 10.53 7.16
C TYR A 13 -18.97 9.22 7.59
N ASN A 14 -20.16 8.92 7.06
CA ASN A 14 -20.88 7.69 7.41
C ASN A 14 -20.10 6.43 7.01
N VAL A 15 -19.44 6.44 5.85
CA VAL A 15 -18.64 5.33 5.34
C VAL A 15 -17.39 5.11 6.18
N VAL A 16 -16.70 6.19 6.57
CA VAL A 16 -15.52 6.16 7.44
C VAL A 16 -15.89 5.65 8.84
N VAL A 17 -16.97 6.16 9.44
CA VAL A 17 -17.44 5.72 10.76
C VAL A 17 -17.82 4.24 10.73
N LYS A 18 -18.52 3.79 9.68
CA LYS A 18 -18.85 2.37 9.50
C LYS A 18 -17.60 1.50 9.41
N GLY A 19 -16.62 1.90 8.60
CA GLY A 19 -15.34 1.20 8.46
C GLY A 19 -14.59 1.12 9.79
N GLY A 20 -14.53 2.24 10.52
CA GLY A 20 -13.90 2.33 11.83
C GLY A 20 -14.57 1.46 12.90
N LEU A 21 -15.91 1.44 12.95
CA LEU A 21 -16.65 0.58 13.88
C LEU A 21 -16.44 -0.90 13.59
N ILE A 22 -16.47 -1.31 12.32
CA ILE A 22 -16.21 -2.70 11.92
C ILE A 22 -14.78 -3.10 12.27
N GLY A 23 -13.80 -2.26 11.92
CA GLY A 23 -12.39 -2.54 12.19
C GLY A 23 -12.10 -2.57 13.70
N GLY A 24 -12.62 -1.59 14.43
CA GLY A 24 -12.45 -1.47 15.87
C GLY A 24 -13.06 -2.63 16.63
N THR A 25 -14.29 -3.04 16.30
CA THR A 25 -14.95 -4.18 16.98
C THR A 25 -14.28 -5.51 16.67
N ALA A 26 -13.90 -5.76 15.41
CA ALA A 26 -13.18 -6.97 15.02
C ALA A 26 -11.80 -7.05 15.71
N SER A 27 -11.04 -5.95 15.70
CA SER A 27 -9.73 -5.88 16.35
C SER A 27 -9.81 -5.88 17.87
N LEU A 28 -10.89 -5.36 18.47
CA LEU A 28 -11.15 -5.49 19.90
C LEU A 28 -11.36 -6.96 20.29
N ALA A 29 -12.17 -7.69 19.54
CA ALA A 29 -12.39 -9.11 19.76
C ALA A 29 -11.08 -9.91 19.61
N LEU A 30 -10.27 -9.60 18.59
CA LEU A 30 -8.95 -10.19 18.41
C LEU A 30 -7.99 -9.84 19.56
N GLY A 31 -7.97 -8.59 20.01
CA GLY A 31 -7.12 -8.14 21.12
C GLY A 31 -7.49 -8.83 22.43
N LEU A 32 -8.78 -8.92 22.76
CA LEU A 32 -9.28 -9.66 23.91
C LEU A 32 -8.94 -11.14 23.81
N GLY A 33 -9.22 -11.78 22.66
CA GLY A 33 -8.89 -13.18 22.41
C GLY A 33 -7.39 -13.46 22.55
N GLY A 34 -6.56 -12.58 22.00
CA GLY A 34 -5.09 -12.66 22.09
C GLY A 34 -4.59 -12.55 23.52
N VAL A 35 -5.09 -11.59 24.31
CA VAL A 35 -4.73 -11.43 25.73
C VAL A 35 -5.18 -12.64 26.55
N VAL A 36 -6.40 -13.13 26.35
CA VAL A 36 -6.93 -14.31 27.05
C VAL A 36 -6.09 -15.54 26.70
N PHE A 37 -5.83 -15.79 25.42
CA PHE A 37 -5.03 -16.91 24.96
C PHE A 37 -3.59 -16.85 25.50
N ALA A 38 -2.94 -15.69 25.38
CA ALA A 38 -1.58 -15.48 25.88
C ALA A 38 -1.50 -15.66 27.41
N SER A 39 -2.51 -15.18 28.15
CA SER A 39 -2.60 -15.38 29.60
C SER A 39 -2.76 -16.86 29.99
N ARG A 40 -3.45 -17.68 29.17
CA ARG A 40 -3.55 -19.12 29.43
C ARG A 40 -2.27 -19.86 29.06
N ARG A 41 -1.62 -19.51 27.95
CA ARG A 41 -0.48 -20.25 27.40
C ARG A 41 0.86 -19.89 28.03
N TYR A 42 1.05 -18.65 28.46
CA TYR A 42 2.36 -18.13 28.90
C TYR A 42 2.32 -17.59 30.33
N PRO A 43 3.06 -18.20 31.29
CA PRO A 43 3.14 -17.73 32.67
C PRO A 43 3.64 -16.29 32.82
N ALA A 44 4.59 -15.88 31.97
CA ALA A 44 5.10 -14.50 31.96
C ALA A 44 4.05 -13.46 31.55
N PHE A 45 3.04 -13.86 30.77
CA PHE A 45 1.95 -12.96 30.38
C PHE A 45 0.92 -12.81 31.52
N ARG A 46 0.82 -13.81 32.41
CA ARG A 46 -0.01 -13.76 33.64
C ARG A 46 0.56 -12.84 34.71
N SER A 47 1.84 -12.50 34.66
CA SER A 47 2.43 -11.51 35.57
C SER A 47 2.29 -10.06 35.07
N LEU A 48 1.75 -9.84 33.87
CA LEU A 48 1.44 -8.49 33.38
C LEU A 48 0.31 -7.86 34.20
N THR A 49 0.44 -6.58 34.53
CA THR A 49 -0.57 -5.83 35.28
C THR A 49 -1.85 -5.64 34.47
N VAL A 50 -2.98 -5.46 35.15
CA VAL A 50 -4.28 -5.23 34.50
C VAL A 50 -4.25 -4.02 33.55
N PRO A 51 -3.64 -2.86 33.92
CA PRO A 51 -3.53 -1.72 33.02
C PRO A 51 -2.75 -2.05 31.74
N PHE A 52 -1.70 -2.86 31.82
CA PHE A 52 -0.89 -3.22 30.66
C PHE A 52 -1.66 -4.13 29.70
N ARG A 53 -2.46 -5.06 30.22
CA ARG A 53 -3.35 -5.88 29.39
C ARG A 53 -4.46 -5.06 28.74
N ALA A 54 -5.06 -4.14 29.49
CA ALA A 54 -6.05 -3.22 28.95
C ALA A 54 -5.45 -2.36 27.82
N PHE A 55 -4.24 -1.86 28.01
CA PHE A 55 -3.50 -1.11 26.98
C PHE A 55 -3.30 -1.92 25.70
N LEU A 56 -2.91 -3.20 25.79
CA LEU A 56 -2.75 -4.05 24.61
C LEU A 56 -4.07 -4.21 23.85
N VAL A 57 -5.17 -4.47 24.56
CA VAL A 57 -6.50 -4.63 23.97
C VAL A 57 -6.97 -3.34 23.30
N THR A 58 -6.92 -2.21 24.01
CA THR A 58 -7.40 -0.92 23.49
C THR A 58 -6.54 -0.43 22.33
N SER A 59 -5.22 -0.64 22.38
CA SER A 59 -4.31 -0.28 21.29
C SER A 59 -4.62 -1.08 20.01
N THR A 60 -4.85 -2.39 20.13
CA THR A 60 -5.24 -3.22 18.98
C THR A 60 -6.59 -2.78 18.40
N ALA A 61 -7.57 -2.48 19.26
CA ALA A 61 -8.88 -1.98 18.83
C ALA A 61 -8.78 -0.64 18.09
N THR A 62 -8.07 0.34 18.66
CA THR A 62 -7.86 1.66 18.05
C THR A 62 -7.12 1.55 16.71
N PHE A 63 -6.07 0.72 16.65
CA PHE A 63 -5.34 0.48 15.41
C PHE A 63 -6.25 -0.10 14.31
N GLY A 64 -7.05 -1.12 14.64
CA GLY A 64 -8.01 -1.71 13.71
C GLY A 64 -9.08 -0.73 13.23
N ALA A 65 -9.56 0.13 14.13
CA ALA A 65 -10.52 1.18 13.80
C ALA A 65 -9.92 2.17 12.79
N ILE A 66 -8.72 2.68 13.05
CA ILE A 66 -8.06 3.67 12.17
C ILE A 66 -7.77 3.06 10.79
N VAL A 67 -7.13 1.89 10.73
CA VAL A 67 -6.74 1.27 9.46
C VAL A 67 -7.97 0.95 8.60
N ASN A 68 -9.05 0.47 9.21
CA ASN A 68 -10.24 0.13 8.43
C ASN A 68 -11.06 1.37 8.06
N ALA A 69 -11.11 2.39 8.92
CA ALA A 69 -11.67 3.70 8.57
C ALA A 69 -10.95 4.31 7.36
N GLU A 70 -9.62 4.26 7.34
CA GLU A 70 -8.78 4.74 6.24
C GLU A 70 -9.03 3.97 4.94
N ARG A 71 -9.14 2.63 5.03
CA ARG A 71 -9.49 1.80 3.86
C ARG A 71 -10.85 2.17 3.27
N TYR A 72 -11.85 2.38 4.12
CA TYR A 72 -13.18 2.79 3.68
C TYR A 72 -13.19 4.21 3.11
N SER A 73 -12.42 5.14 3.71
CA SER A 73 -12.18 6.50 3.20
C SER A 73 -11.61 6.47 1.78
N ASN A 74 -10.49 5.75 1.61
CA ASN A 74 -9.79 5.67 0.33
C ASN A 74 -10.63 4.96 -0.74
N ASN A 75 -11.40 3.93 -0.36
CA ASN A 75 -12.29 3.26 -1.27
C ASN A 75 -13.47 4.15 -1.70
N PHE A 76 -14.03 4.98 -0.81
CA PHE A 76 -15.07 5.95 -1.16
C PHE A 76 -14.54 7.01 -2.13
N GLN A 77 -13.35 7.55 -1.87
CA GLN A 77 -12.70 8.51 -2.77
C GLN A 77 -12.47 7.90 -4.15
N ARG A 78 -11.93 6.67 -4.20
CA ARG A 78 -11.74 5.92 -5.45
C ARG A 78 -13.05 5.73 -6.23
N GLN A 79 -14.14 5.34 -5.56
CA GLN A 79 -15.42 5.11 -6.25
C GLN A 79 -16.06 6.41 -6.77
N ASN A 80 -15.79 7.53 -6.13
CA ASN A 80 -16.35 8.83 -6.51
C ASN A 80 -15.42 9.65 -7.43
N ASP A 81 -14.24 9.15 -7.73
CA ASP A 81 -13.33 9.79 -8.66
C ASP A 81 -13.68 9.39 -10.10
N PRO A 82 -14.12 10.33 -10.97
CA PRO A 82 -14.54 10.01 -12.33
C PRO A 82 -13.41 9.47 -13.22
N SER A 83 -12.14 9.71 -12.87
CA SER A 83 -10.99 9.16 -13.57
C SER A 83 -10.52 7.82 -12.99
N TYR A 84 -11.12 7.33 -11.90
CA TYR A 84 -10.75 6.06 -11.29
C TYR A 84 -11.03 4.89 -12.23
N GLY A 85 -9.97 4.19 -12.59
CA GLY A 85 -10.03 3.07 -13.53
C GLY A 85 -10.04 3.48 -15.01
N TYR A 86 -9.80 4.75 -15.35
CA TYR A 86 -9.46 5.13 -16.71
C TYR A 86 -8.14 4.45 -17.11
N LYS A 87 -8.22 3.52 -18.06
CA LYS A 87 -7.06 2.83 -18.62
C LYS A 87 -6.72 3.46 -19.97
N ASP A 88 -5.81 4.42 -19.93
CA ASP A 88 -5.15 4.97 -21.10
C ASP A 88 -4.52 3.86 -21.98
N ALA A 89 -4.28 4.14 -23.27
CA ALA A 89 -3.49 3.33 -24.18
C ALA A 89 -2.12 2.93 -23.58
N SER A 90 -1.49 3.78 -22.76
CA SER A 90 -0.26 3.46 -22.02
C SER A 90 -0.45 2.35 -20.99
N GLN A 91 -1.54 2.40 -20.21
CA GLN A 91 -1.91 1.37 -19.22
C GLN A 91 -2.24 0.03 -19.88
N ARG A 92 -2.84 0.06 -21.07
CA ARG A 92 -3.04 -1.14 -21.91
C ARG A 92 -1.72 -1.73 -22.39
N ALA A 93 -0.77 -0.90 -22.84
CA ALA A 93 0.56 -1.36 -23.23
C ALA A 93 1.35 -1.97 -22.05
N ILE A 94 1.25 -1.38 -20.85
CA ILE A 94 1.83 -1.92 -19.61
C ILE A 94 1.18 -3.26 -19.23
N GLN A 95 -0.15 -3.40 -19.38
CA GLN A 95 -0.84 -4.68 -19.14
C GLN A 95 -0.37 -5.78 -20.10
N ILE A 96 -0.22 -5.47 -21.40
CA ILE A 96 0.28 -6.41 -22.42
C ILE A 96 1.74 -6.79 -22.13
N ALA A 97 2.57 -5.84 -21.68
CA ALA A 97 3.93 -6.14 -21.22
C ALA A 97 3.92 -7.07 -20.00
N ARG A 98 3.00 -6.84 -19.04
CA ARG A 98 2.82 -7.67 -17.82
C ARG A 98 2.34 -9.09 -18.12
N GLU A 99 1.57 -9.28 -19.19
CA GLU A 99 1.13 -10.61 -19.65
C GLU A 99 2.29 -11.44 -20.22
N ASN A 100 3.35 -10.78 -20.71
CA ASN A 100 4.55 -11.41 -21.24
C ASN A 100 5.71 -11.51 -20.23
N GLU A 101 5.56 -11.01 -19.00
CA GLU A 101 6.59 -11.09 -17.96
C GLU A 101 6.83 -12.54 -17.50
N SER A 102 8.09 -12.88 -17.29
CA SER A 102 8.47 -14.16 -16.70
C SER A 102 7.98 -14.26 -15.24
N THR A 103 7.77 -15.48 -14.74
CA THR A 103 7.38 -15.73 -13.34
C THR A 103 8.36 -15.10 -12.33
N TYR A 104 9.64 -15.00 -12.71
CA TYR A 104 10.67 -14.36 -11.89
C TYR A 104 10.51 -12.84 -11.85
N GLU A 105 10.27 -12.19 -12.99
CA GLU A 105 10.00 -10.75 -13.06
C GLU A 105 8.73 -10.39 -12.28
N ARG A 106 7.65 -11.16 -12.44
CA ARG A 106 6.42 -10.99 -11.65
C ARG A 106 6.66 -11.13 -10.15
N PHE A 107 7.50 -12.07 -9.72
CA PHE A 107 7.84 -12.23 -8.31
C PHE A 107 8.68 -11.05 -7.78
N MET A 108 9.66 -10.60 -8.58
CA MET A 108 10.48 -9.44 -8.24
C MET A 108 9.61 -8.17 -8.13
N GLU A 109 8.69 -7.98 -9.08
CA GLU A 109 7.77 -6.85 -9.12
C GLU A 109 6.79 -6.90 -7.94
N TRP A 110 6.22 -8.07 -7.64
CA TRP A 110 5.40 -8.30 -6.45
C TRP A 110 6.17 -7.96 -5.17
N GLY A 111 7.46 -8.32 -5.09
CA GLY A 111 8.34 -7.97 -3.99
C GLY A 111 8.56 -6.46 -3.85
N LYS A 112 8.68 -5.73 -4.96
CA LYS A 112 8.80 -4.26 -4.97
C LYS A 112 7.49 -3.57 -4.56
N GLU A 113 6.36 -4.12 -4.98
CA GLU A 113 5.02 -3.62 -4.68
C GLU A 113 4.67 -3.87 -3.20
N ASN A 114 5.05 -5.03 -2.68
CA ASN A 114 4.85 -5.42 -1.28
C ASN A 114 6.06 -5.15 -0.39
N ARG A 115 7.01 -4.31 -0.83
CA ARG A 115 8.27 -4.04 -0.10
C ARG A 115 8.03 -3.69 1.37
N TYR A 116 6.99 -2.91 1.63
CA TYR A 116 6.63 -2.46 2.97
C TYR A 116 6.04 -3.57 3.83
N SER A 117 5.13 -4.38 3.27
CA SER A 117 4.59 -5.56 3.94
C SER A 117 5.68 -6.57 4.28
N ILE A 118 6.62 -6.81 3.36
CA ILE A 118 7.74 -7.74 3.57
C ILE A 118 8.67 -7.23 4.67
N VAL A 119 9.04 -5.96 4.66
CA VAL A 119 9.86 -5.35 5.72
C VAL A 119 9.16 -5.44 7.07
N PHE A 120 7.87 -5.11 7.12
CA PHE A 120 7.08 -5.17 8.35
C PHE A 120 6.97 -6.60 8.91
N VAL A 121 6.66 -7.59 8.06
CA VAL A 121 6.58 -9.00 8.47
C VAL A 121 7.95 -9.52 8.90
N SER A 122 9.02 -9.20 8.17
CA SER A 122 10.39 -9.60 8.52
C SER A 122 10.83 -8.99 9.86
N TRP A 123 10.43 -7.75 10.14
CA TRP A 123 10.66 -7.08 11.40
C TRP A 123 9.87 -7.73 12.56
N LEU A 124 8.59 -8.04 12.36
CA LEU A 124 7.81 -8.78 13.36
C LEU A 124 8.40 -10.16 13.62
N ALA A 125 8.85 -10.85 12.57
CA ALA A 125 9.50 -12.15 12.68
C ALA A 125 10.82 -12.05 13.46
N SER A 126 11.65 -11.04 13.19
CA SER A 126 12.93 -10.85 13.91
C SER A 126 12.71 -10.51 15.39
N MET A 127 11.71 -9.69 15.71
CA MET A 127 11.30 -9.44 17.09
C MET A 127 10.80 -10.70 17.79
N ALA A 128 9.97 -11.50 17.11
CA ALA A 128 9.46 -12.74 17.68
C ALA A 128 10.60 -13.74 17.97
N VAL A 129 11.56 -13.87 17.05
CA VAL A 129 12.77 -14.69 17.23
C VAL A 129 13.62 -14.15 18.38
N ALA A 130 13.87 -12.84 18.44
CA ALA A 130 14.64 -12.22 19.50
C ALA A 130 13.99 -12.43 20.88
N LEU A 131 12.68 -12.25 20.99
CA LEU A 131 11.93 -12.51 22.23
C LEU A 131 11.95 -14.00 22.61
N ALA A 132 11.90 -14.90 21.64
CA ALA A 132 12.00 -16.34 21.88
C ALA A 132 13.39 -16.76 22.37
N LEU A 133 14.46 -16.09 21.91
CA LEU A 133 15.83 -16.31 22.37
C LEU A 133 16.08 -15.70 23.75
N VAL A 134 15.72 -14.43 23.95
CA VAL A 134 15.85 -13.73 25.26
C VAL A 134 14.99 -14.39 26.34
N GLY A 135 13.82 -14.89 25.97
CA GLY A 135 12.96 -15.67 26.86
C GLY A 135 13.67 -16.89 27.45
N ARG A 136 14.49 -17.58 26.64
CA ARG A 136 15.28 -18.77 27.01
C ARG A 136 16.62 -18.44 27.68
N ALA A 137 17.10 -17.21 27.59
CA ALA A 137 18.37 -16.81 28.20
C ALA A 137 18.32 -16.87 29.75
N PRO A 138 19.38 -17.35 30.42
CA PRO A 138 19.49 -17.41 31.88
C PRO A 138 19.79 -16.01 32.46
N MET A 139 18.80 -15.11 32.40
CA MET A 139 18.85 -13.79 33.04
C MET A 139 17.75 -13.65 34.09
N SER A 140 18.03 -12.87 35.15
CA SER A 140 17.03 -12.56 36.17
C SER A 140 15.87 -11.74 35.59
N THR A 141 14.68 -11.92 36.16
CA THR A 141 13.44 -11.29 35.66
C THR A 141 13.50 -9.76 35.68
N SER A 142 14.22 -9.17 36.64
CA SER A 142 14.47 -7.72 36.72
C SER A 142 15.31 -7.21 35.55
N GLN A 143 16.37 -7.93 35.17
CA GLN A 143 17.21 -7.53 34.05
C GLN A 143 16.50 -7.67 32.70
N LYS A 144 15.68 -8.72 32.51
CA LYS A 144 14.83 -8.88 31.31
C LYS A 144 13.86 -7.71 31.15
N LEU A 145 13.33 -7.19 32.25
CA LEU A 145 12.36 -6.10 32.25
C LEU A 145 13.02 -4.75 31.88
N VAL A 146 14.24 -4.51 32.35
CA VAL A 146 15.04 -3.33 31.95
C VAL A 146 15.40 -3.40 30.46
N GLN A 147 15.90 -4.55 30.00
CA GLN A 147 16.23 -4.75 28.59
C GLN A 147 15.01 -4.57 27.68
N ALA A 148 13.86 -5.13 28.07
CA ALA A 148 12.62 -4.98 27.31
C ALA A 148 12.22 -3.52 27.10
N ARG A 149 12.41 -2.66 28.12
CA ARG A 149 12.12 -1.22 28.00
C ARG A 149 13.08 -0.50 27.06
N VAL A 150 14.38 -0.78 27.16
CA VAL A 150 15.39 -0.20 26.27
C VAL A 150 15.17 -0.65 24.83
N TYR A 151 14.86 -1.93 24.62
CA TYR A 151 14.50 -2.44 23.30
C TYR A 151 13.22 -1.79 22.77
N ALA A 152 12.18 -1.64 23.59
CA ALA A 152 10.95 -0.97 23.17
C ALA A 152 11.22 0.49 22.75
N GLN A 153 12.02 1.23 23.51
CA GLN A 153 12.38 2.62 23.18
C GLN A 153 13.21 2.72 21.90
N GLY A 154 14.23 1.86 21.75
CA GLY A 154 15.04 1.80 20.54
C GLY A 154 14.22 1.41 19.31
N LEU A 155 13.24 0.52 19.49
CA LEU A 155 12.32 0.09 18.44
C LEU A 155 11.44 1.24 17.95
N THR A 156 10.88 2.05 18.86
CA THR A 156 10.06 3.20 18.47
C THR A 156 10.88 4.21 17.67
N LEU A 157 12.12 4.49 18.10
CA LEU A 157 13.03 5.38 17.35
C LEU A 157 13.37 4.80 15.98
N ALA A 158 13.65 3.50 15.89
CA ALA A 158 13.90 2.84 14.61
C ALA A 158 12.69 2.94 13.67
N VAL A 159 11.47 2.73 14.18
CA VAL A 159 10.23 2.90 13.39
C VAL A 159 10.10 4.32 12.88
N LEU A 160 10.31 5.34 13.71
CA LEU A 160 10.25 6.75 13.28
C LEU A 160 11.29 7.06 12.20
N VAL A 161 12.53 6.59 12.36
CA VAL A 161 13.61 6.77 11.38
C VAL A 161 13.28 6.07 10.07
N VAL A 162 12.77 4.84 10.13
CA VAL A 162 12.38 4.06 8.96
C VAL A 162 11.20 4.72 8.24
N SER A 163 10.17 5.18 8.95
CA SER A 163 9.05 5.94 8.38
C SER A 163 9.51 7.22 7.70
N ALA A 164 10.39 8.00 8.34
CA ALA A 164 10.94 9.22 7.76
C ALA A 164 11.83 8.94 6.54
N ALA A 165 12.67 7.89 6.60
CA ALA A 165 13.48 7.46 5.47
C ALA A 165 12.63 6.98 4.30
N PHE A 166 11.50 6.31 4.57
CA PHE A 166 10.55 5.92 3.54
C PHE A 166 9.81 7.11 2.94
N GLU A 167 9.34 8.05 3.75
CA GLU A 167 8.71 9.27 3.26
C GLU A 167 9.68 10.09 2.39
N MET A 168 10.93 10.22 2.82
CA MET A 168 11.98 10.85 2.01
C MET A 168 12.31 10.06 0.75
N HIS A 169 12.37 8.73 0.80
CA HIS A 169 12.65 7.90 -0.36
C HIS A 169 11.49 7.93 -1.36
N ASP A 170 10.24 7.89 -0.92
CA ASP A 170 9.07 8.05 -1.79
C ASP A 170 9.00 9.47 -2.37
N ALA A 171 9.33 10.51 -1.59
CA ALA A 171 9.48 11.87 -2.10
C ALA A 171 10.62 12.02 -3.12
N LYS A 172 11.74 11.30 -2.93
CA LYS A 172 12.94 11.37 -3.78
C LYS A 172 12.87 10.45 -5.01
N LYS A 173 12.13 9.34 -4.91
CA LYS A 173 11.64 8.56 -6.05
C LYS A 173 10.56 9.28 -6.83
N GLY A 174 10.21 10.51 -6.41
CA GLY A 174 9.49 11.54 -7.16
C GLY A 174 9.38 11.11 -8.60
N SER A 175 8.24 10.50 -8.90
CA SER A 175 7.97 9.94 -10.20
C SER A 175 8.08 11.09 -11.18
N GLY A 176 9.23 11.19 -11.83
CA GLY A 176 9.44 12.19 -12.84
C GLY A 176 8.38 12.01 -13.93
N ARG A 177 8.21 13.07 -14.72
CA ARG A 177 7.30 13.17 -15.86
C ARG A 177 7.42 12.03 -16.91
N TRP A 178 8.36 11.10 -16.75
CA TRP A 178 8.66 10.02 -17.69
C TRP A 178 9.11 8.76 -16.95
N GLU A 179 8.50 7.61 -17.27
CA GLU A 179 8.85 6.27 -16.81
C GLU A 179 9.29 5.42 -18.01
N THR A 180 10.47 4.79 -17.94
CA THR A 180 10.97 3.94 -19.03
C THR A 180 10.38 2.54 -18.86
N VAL A 181 9.53 2.12 -19.79
CA VAL A 181 8.91 0.79 -19.78
C VAL A 181 9.41 0.01 -21.00
N MET A 182 9.71 -1.27 -20.79
CA MET A 182 10.05 -2.19 -21.89
C MET A 182 8.76 -2.59 -22.60
N VAL A 183 8.62 -2.21 -23.88
CA VAL A 183 7.44 -2.51 -24.70
C VAL A 183 7.87 -3.43 -25.84
N VAL A 184 7.07 -4.45 -26.14
CA VAL A 184 7.28 -5.34 -27.29
C VAL A 184 7.25 -4.52 -28.59
N ASP A 185 8.23 -4.74 -29.46
CA ASP A 185 8.38 -4.02 -30.74
C ASP A 185 7.13 -4.20 -31.62
N PRO A 186 6.40 -3.11 -31.95
CA PRO A 186 5.21 -3.17 -32.80
C PRO A 186 5.46 -3.61 -34.25
N ASN A 187 6.72 -3.62 -34.71
CA ASN A 187 7.09 -3.99 -36.08
C ASN A 187 7.64 -5.42 -36.21
N ASP A 188 7.71 -6.17 -35.11
CA ASP A 188 8.19 -7.56 -35.10
C ASP A 188 7.01 -8.54 -35.06
N PRO A 189 6.73 -9.31 -36.14
CA PRO A 189 5.63 -10.28 -36.15
C PRO A 189 5.80 -11.40 -35.13
N GLU A 190 7.03 -11.65 -34.64
CA GLU A 190 7.31 -12.70 -33.65
C GLU A 190 7.22 -12.23 -32.19
N HIS A 191 7.03 -10.93 -31.92
CA HIS A 191 6.91 -10.36 -30.57
C HIS A 191 8.09 -10.68 -29.63
N LYS A 192 9.31 -10.85 -30.15
CA LYS A 192 10.47 -11.31 -29.34
C LYS A 192 11.36 -10.19 -28.84
N HIS A 193 11.31 -9.01 -29.46
CA HIS A 193 12.19 -7.89 -29.12
C HIS A 193 11.48 -6.87 -28.22
N LEU A 194 12.08 -6.60 -27.05
CA LEU A 194 11.64 -5.55 -26.13
C LEU A 194 12.41 -4.26 -26.44
N ILE A 195 11.70 -3.17 -26.68
CA ILE A 195 12.25 -1.84 -26.90
C ILE A 195 12.01 -0.97 -25.66
N GLU A 196 13.02 -0.23 -25.23
CA GLU A 196 12.89 0.80 -24.21
C GLU A 196 12.04 1.96 -24.74
N LYS A 197 10.81 2.10 -24.23
CA LYS A 197 9.94 3.24 -24.54
C LYS A 197 9.84 4.14 -23.32
N LYS A 198 10.18 5.41 -23.48
CA LYS A 198 9.88 6.45 -22.48
C LYS A 198 8.39 6.76 -22.56
N ILE A 199 7.65 6.36 -21.54
CA ILE A 199 6.21 6.60 -21.44
C ILE A 199 6.00 7.75 -20.45
N HIS A 200 5.12 8.69 -20.79
CA HIS A 200 4.72 9.75 -19.85
C HIS A 200 3.99 9.10 -18.68
N LYS A 201 4.35 9.47 -17.46
CA LYS A 201 3.62 8.98 -16.29
C LYS A 201 2.68 10.08 -15.85
N GLU A 202 1.38 9.77 -15.88
CA GLU A 202 0.36 10.68 -15.37
C GLU A 202 0.64 11.05 -13.91
N GLU A 203 0.68 12.35 -13.64
CA GLU A 203 0.86 12.93 -12.31
C GLU A 203 -0.44 12.82 -11.48
N TYR A 204 -1.58 12.70 -12.17
CA TYR A 204 -2.90 12.39 -11.62
C TYR A 204 -3.74 11.62 -12.66
N GLU A 205 -4.61 10.71 -12.22
CA GLU A 205 -5.45 9.89 -13.11
C GLU A 205 -6.26 10.79 -14.05
N GLY A 206 -6.07 10.62 -15.36
CA GLY A 206 -6.77 11.36 -16.41
C GLY A 206 -6.08 12.64 -16.91
N GLN A 207 -4.81 12.85 -16.56
CA GLN A 207 -4.02 13.95 -17.11
C GLN A 207 -3.87 13.86 -18.64
N ASP A 208 -3.80 12.66 -19.21
CA ASP A 208 -3.57 12.45 -20.64
C ASP A 208 -4.88 12.23 -21.43
N LEU A 209 -6.05 12.25 -20.76
CA LEU A 209 -7.38 12.14 -21.37
C LEU A 209 -7.57 13.06 -22.57
N TRP A 210 -7.09 14.30 -22.47
CA TRP A 210 -7.20 15.28 -23.56
C TRP A 210 -6.22 14.98 -24.70
N MET A 211 -5.04 14.44 -24.42
CA MET A 211 -4.07 14.03 -25.44
C MET A 211 -4.65 12.89 -26.28
N ASP A 212 -5.28 11.90 -25.64
CA ASP A 212 -5.96 10.80 -26.32
C ASP A 212 -7.12 11.30 -27.21
N MET A 213 -7.91 12.25 -26.71
CA MET A 213 -8.99 12.87 -27.48
C MET A 213 -8.46 13.62 -28.71
N VAL A 214 -7.34 14.34 -28.56
CA VAL A 214 -6.68 15.05 -29.67
C VAL A 214 -6.12 14.07 -30.67
N GLU A 215 -5.41 13.03 -30.23
CA GLU A 215 -4.85 12.01 -31.12
C GLU A 215 -5.94 11.27 -31.90
N ALA A 216 -7.08 10.96 -31.26
CA ALA A 216 -8.23 10.35 -31.92
C ALA A 216 -8.82 11.27 -33.02
N GLU A 217 -8.92 12.57 -32.76
CA GLU A 217 -9.44 13.53 -33.75
C GLU A 217 -8.44 13.79 -34.88
N GLU A 218 -7.13 13.82 -34.59
CA GLU A 218 -6.08 13.89 -35.62
C GLU A 218 -6.10 12.67 -36.54
N ARG A 219 -6.26 11.46 -35.99
CA ARG A 219 -6.42 10.23 -36.78
C ARG A 219 -7.67 10.28 -37.65
N ARG A 220 -8.77 10.84 -37.13
CA ARG A 220 -10.02 11.02 -37.89
C ARG A 220 -9.84 12.01 -39.04
N LEU A 221 -9.15 13.13 -38.81
CA LEU A 221 -8.83 14.11 -39.84
C LEU A 221 -7.87 13.55 -40.89
N ALA A 222 -6.86 12.77 -40.48
CA ALA A 222 -5.94 12.08 -41.39
C ALA A 222 -6.67 11.05 -42.26
N ALA A 223 -7.60 10.28 -41.70
CA ALA A 223 -8.42 9.33 -42.43
C ALA A 223 -9.32 10.04 -43.47
N LYS A 224 -9.91 11.18 -43.12
CA LYS A 224 -10.66 12.02 -44.07
C LYS A 224 -9.78 12.52 -45.22
N LYS A 225 -8.61 13.09 -44.91
CA LYS A 225 -7.65 13.56 -45.93
C LYS A 225 -7.17 12.42 -46.84
N ALA A 226 -6.93 11.23 -46.29
CA ALA A 226 -6.52 10.07 -47.08
C ALA A 226 -7.64 9.54 -47.98
N ALA A 227 -8.91 9.69 -47.58
CA ALA A 227 -10.06 9.36 -48.41
C ALA A 227 -10.28 10.40 -49.53
N GLU A 228 -10.11 11.70 -49.23
CA GLU A 228 -10.16 12.78 -50.23
C GLU A 228 -9.05 12.67 -51.27
N ASN A 229 -7.82 12.28 -50.87
CA ASN A 229 -6.70 12.08 -51.81
C ASN A 229 -6.78 10.78 -52.64
N ARG A 230 -7.73 9.87 -52.33
CA ARG A 230 -7.96 8.62 -53.08
C ARG A 230 -9.14 8.71 -54.05
N ALA A 231 -9.91 9.81 -54.01
CA ALA A 231 -11.00 10.13 -54.94
C ALA A 231 -10.49 11.05 -56.06
#